data_AF-W6QR56-F1
#
_entry.id   AF-W6QR56-F1
#
_cell.length_a   1.000
_cell.length_b   1.000
_cell.length_c   1.000
_cell.angle_alpha   90.00
_cell.angle_beta   90.00
_cell.angle_gamma   90.00
#
_symmetry.space_group_name_H-M   'P 1'
#
loop_
_entity.id
_entity.type
_entity.pdbx_description
1 polymer ?
#
loop_
_entity_poly.entity_id
_entity_poly.type
_entity_poly.pdbx_seq_one_letter_code
_entity_poly.pdbx_strand_id
1 'polypeptide(L)'
;MDARNSSTDQEIEGDQQPTESRHTLANEPFQPILKVLADLERHDPKFTFPAAGLLGLYRCLLEPCVSKQIHGQKLEQRIQIVKEAGTHLSKEGDGLQLRHDKQLFRLRFLEQALELFRDRVIRVLEN
;
A
#
# COMPACT_ATOMS: atom_id res chain seq x y z
N MET A 1 6.40 17.98 -36.25
CA MET A 1 6.75 17.11 -35.10
C MET A 1 5.84 17.53 -33.98
N ASP A 2 4.63 16.95 -33.96
CA ASP A 2 3.57 17.33 -33.04
C ASP A 2 3.72 16.56 -31.73
N ALA A 3 4.11 17.27 -30.68
CA ALA A 3 4.11 16.76 -29.32
C ALA A 3 2.72 16.94 -28.73
N ARG A 4 1.88 15.91 -28.87
CA ARG A 4 0.60 15.80 -28.16
C ARG A 4 0.74 14.67 -27.14
N ASN A 5 1.35 14.97 -26.01
CA ASN A 5 1.38 14.03 -24.89
C ASN A 5 0.13 14.27 -24.05
N SER A 6 -0.79 13.32 -24.26
CA SER A 6 -2.12 13.20 -23.72
C SER A 6 -2.13 13.21 -22.19
N SER A 7 -3.11 13.95 -21.64
CA SER A 7 -3.62 13.81 -20.29
C SER A 7 -3.66 12.32 -19.91
N THR A 8 -2.99 11.97 -18.82
CA THR A 8 -3.29 10.74 -18.08
C THR A 8 -3.95 11.19 -16.79
N ASP A 9 -5.19 11.65 -16.90
CA ASP A 9 -6.14 11.61 -15.81
C ASP A 9 -6.44 10.13 -15.56
N GLN A 10 -5.57 9.48 -14.80
CA GLN A 10 -5.93 8.24 -14.11
C GLN A 10 -6.86 8.67 -12.97
N GLU A 11 -8.11 8.90 -13.34
CA GLU A 11 -9.22 8.80 -12.41
C GLU A 11 -9.07 7.47 -11.68
N ILE A 12 -9.01 7.57 -10.36
CA ILE A 12 -8.93 6.47 -9.41
C ILE A 12 -10.28 5.77 -9.45
N GLU A 13 -10.50 4.97 -10.49
CA GLU A 13 -11.66 4.10 -10.63
C GLU A 13 -11.37 2.84 -9.80
N GLY A 14 -11.77 2.88 -8.54
CA GLY A 14 -11.48 1.79 -7.60
C GLY A 14 -12.12 1.96 -6.23
N ASP A 15 -13.35 2.47 -6.17
CA ASP A 15 -14.08 2.61 -4.90
C ASP A 15 -15.49 2.00 -4.92
N GLN A 16 -15.85 1.26 -5.97
CA GLN A 16 -17.16 0.57 -6.06
C GLN A 16 -17.17 -0.84 -5.43
N GLN A 17 -16.01 -1.51 -5.36
CA GLN A 17 -15.88 -2.87 -4.82
C GLN A 17 -16.10 -3.06 -3.29
N PRO A 18 -15.84 -2.08 -2.41
CA PRO A 18 -15.97 -2.31 -0.98
C PRO A 18 -17.44 -2.29 -0.53
N THR A 19 -18.36 -1.68 -1.29
CA THR A 19 -19.79 -1.61 -0.93
C THR A 19 -20.47 -2.97 -1.03
N GLU A 20 -20.27 -3.69 -2.14
CA GLU A 20 -20.85 -5.03 -2.34
C GLU A 20 -20.31 -6.04 -1.32
N SER A 21 -19.00 -6.02 -1.08
CA SER A 21 -18.37 -6.89 -0.06
C SER A 21 -18.83 -6.57 1.37
N ARG A 22 -19.04 -5.28 1.72
CA ARG A 22 -19.63 -4.88 3.02
C ARG A 22 -21.03 -5.47 3.18
N HIS A 23 -21.87 -5.34 2.16
CA HIS A 23 -23.26 -5.82 2.23
C HIS A 23 -23.35 -7.34 2.28
N THR A 24 -22.49 -8.06 1.56
CA THR A 24 -22.43 -9.53 1.63
C THR A 24 -21.94 -10.00 3.00
N LEU A 25 -20.82 -9.43 3.50
CA LEU A 25 -20.26 -9.79 4.81
C LEU A 25 -21.20 -9.44 5.97
N ALA A 26 -21.96 -8.36 5.84
CA ALA A 26 -22.93 -7.93 6.85
C ALA A 26 -24.23 -8.74 6.82
N ASN A 27 -24.65 -9.32 5.67
CA ASN A 27 -25.95 -9.99 5.56
C ASN A 27 -25.88 -11.53 5.60
N GLU A 28 -24.79 -12.14 5.15
CA GLU A 28 -24.55 -13.58 5.19
C GLU A 28 -24.73 -14.20 6.60
N PRO A 29 -24.15 -13.66 7.68
CA PRO A 29 -24.26 -14.28 9.01
C PRO A 29 -25.66 -14.22 9.62
N PHE A 30 -26.56 -13.39 9.08
CA PHE A 30 -27.93 -13.24 9.61
C PHE A 30 -28.97 -14.11 8.92
N GLN A 31 -28.63 -14.78 7.82
CA GLN A 31 -29.58 -15.63 7.09
C GLN A 31 -30.29 -16.67 7.99
N PRO A 32 -29.60 -17.37 8.91
CA PRO A 32 -30.26 -18.32 9.80
C PRO A 32 -31.23 -17.65 10.78
N ILE A 33 -30.85 -16.50 11.33
CA ILE A 33 -31.64 -15.77 12.33
C ILE A 33 -32.87 -15.13 11.71
N LEU A 34 -32.76 -14.64 10.47
CA LEU A 34 -33.89 -14.13 9.69
C LEU A 34 -34.93 -15.22 9.42
N LYS A 35 -34.49 -16.46 9.16
CA LYS A 35 -35.39 -17.60 9.00
C LYS A 35 -36.12 -17.95 10.31
N VAL A 36 -35.39 -17.98 11.43
CA VAL A 36 -35.98 -18.21 12.77
C VAL A 36 -36.98 -17.11 13.13
N LEU A 37 -36.72 -15.85 12.77
CA LEU A 37 -37.64 -14.74 12.95
C LEU A 37 -38.93 -14.90 12.15
N ALA A 38 -38.84 -15.35 10.90
CA ALA A 38 -40.01 -15.64 10.07
C ALA A 38 -40.84 -16.80 10.64
N ASP A 39 -40.19 -17.84 11.18
CA ASP A 39 -40.86 -18.95 11.86
C ASP A 39 -41.52 -18.49 13.18
N LEU A 40 -40.86 -17.60 13.92
CA LEU A 40 -41.36 -17.03 15.18
C LEU A 40 -42.59 -16.12 14.95
N GLU A 41 -42.59 -15.31 13.89
CA GLU A 41 -43.76 -14.52 13.45
C GLU A 41 -45.01 -15.38 13.24
N ARG A 42 -44.82 -16.61 12.73
CA ARG A 42 -45.91 -17.54 12.45
C ARG A 42 -46.42 -18.28 13.68
N HIS A 43 -45.54 -18.60 14.63
CA HIS A 43 -45.86 -19.49 15.75
C HIS A 43 -46.02 -18.79 17.10
N ASP A 44 -45.35 -17.66 17.32
CA ASP A 44 -45.47 -16.87 18.54
C ASP A 44 -45.19 -15.36 18.28
N PRO A 45 -46.16 -14.65 17.68
CA PRO A 45 -45.97 -13.26 17.22
C PRO A 45 -45.69 -12.26 18.35
N LYS A 46 -45.89 -12.64 19.62
CA LYS A 46 -45.66 -11.78 20.78
C LYS A 46 -44.18 -11.42 20.97
N PHE A 47 -43.27 -12.29 20.52
CA PHE A 47 -41.83 -12.10 20.66
C PHE A 47 -41.14 -11.65 19.37
N THR A 48 -41.82 -11.71 18.23
CA THR A 48 -41.25 -11.36 16.92
C THR A 48 -40.80 -9.91 16.86
N PHE A 49 -41.62 -8.97 17.35
CA PHE A 49 -41.27 -7.56 17.32
C PHE A 49 -40.05 -7.22 18.21
N PRO A 50 -40.01 -7.68 19.49
CA PRO A 50 -38.79 -7.57 20.30
C PRO A 50 -37.55 -8.23 19.67
N ALA A 51 -37.70 -9.44 19.11
CA ALA A 51 -36.60 -10.17 18.48
C ALA A 51 -36.09 -9.47 17.20
N ALA A 52 -36.99 -8.94 16.37
CA ALA A 52 -36.66 -8.16 15.18
C ALA A 52 -35.96 -6.85 15.55
N GLY A 53 -36.43 -6.18 16.60
CA GLY A 53 -35.79 -4.97 17.14
C GLY A 53 -34.35 -5.23 17.61
N LEU A 54 -34.12 -6.31 18.36
CA LEU A 54 -32.77 -6.72 18.79
C LEU A 54 -31.86 -7.05 17.60
N LEU A 55 -32.37 -7.79 16.60
CA LEU A 55 -31.61 -8.09 15.40
C LEU A 55 -31.24 -6.81 14.62
N GLY A 56 -32.17 -5.86 14.52
CA GLY A 56 -31.95 -4.56 13.89
C GLY A 56 -30.83 -3.77 14.57
N LEU A 57 -30.87 -3.66 15.90
CA LEU A 57 -29.82 -2.99 16.68
C LEU A 57 -28.46 -3.67 16.50
N TYR A 58 -28.41 -4.99 16.53
CA TYR A 58 -27.18 -5.73 16.32
C TYR A 58 -26.60 -5.55 14.90
N ARG A 59 -27.45 -5.52 13.86
CA ARG A 59 -27.01 -5.23 12.49
C ARG A 59 -26.42 -3.82 12.36
N CYS A 60 -27.07 -2.81 12.96
CA CYS A 60 -26.57 -1.43 12.97
C CYS A 60 -25.21 -1.32 13.68
N LEU A 61 -24.95 -2.12 14.71
CA LEU A 61 -23.67 -2.15 15.41
C LEU A 61 -22.58 -2.87 14.61
N LEU A 62 -22.94 -3.86 13.80
CA LEU A 62 -21.97 -4.62 13.00
C LEU A 62 -21.46 -3.85 11.78
N GLU A 63 -22.27 -2.96 11.20
CA GLU A 63 -21.92 -2.19 10.01
C GLU A 63 -20.65 -1.33 10.19
N PRO A 64 -20.46 -0.58 11.30
CA PRO A 64 -19.19 0.06 11.62
C PRO A 64 -18.00 -0.90 11.79
N CYS A 65 -18.23 -2.10 12.35
CA CYS A 65 -17.19 -3.10 12.55
C CYS A 65 -16.67 -3.66 11.23
N VAL A 66 -17.57 -4.01 10.31
CA VAL A 66 -17.23 -4.50 8.96
C VAL A 66 -16.52 -3.42 8.16
N SER A 67 -16.97 -2.17 8.25
CA SER A 67 -16.31 -1.04 7.58
C SER A 67 -14.88 -0.83 8.10
N LYS A 68 -14.67 -0.84 9.42
CA LYS A 68 -13.34 -0.73 10.04
C LYS A 68 -12.43 -1.89 9.64
N GLN A 69 -12.96 -3.11 9.54
CA GLN A 69 -12.20 -4.28 9.10
C GLN A 69 -11.68 -4.12 7.67
N ILE A 70 -12.55 -3.76 6.72
CA ILE A 70 -12.17 -3.58 5.32
C ILE A 70 -11.17 -2.41 5.18
N HIS A 71 -11.41 -1.32 5.90
CA HIS A 71 -10.47 -0.21 5.92
C HIS A 71 -9.11 -0.62 6.50
N GLY A 72 -9.10 -1.41 7.58
CA GLY A 72 -7.90 -1.98 8.17
C GLY A 72 -7.12 -2.85 7.19
N GLN A 73 -7.80 -3.74 6.45
CA GLN A 73 -7.17 -4.57 5.42
C GLN A 73 -6.58 -3.72 4.28
N LYS A 74 -7.31 -2.71 3.79
CA LYS A 74 -6.82 -1.78 2.74
C LYS A 74 -5.59 -0.99 3.24
N LEU A 75 -5.59 -0.59 4.51
CA LEU A 75 -4.46 0.10 5.12
C LEU A 75 -3.24 -0.83 5.25
N GLU A 76 -3.43 -2.06 5.70
CA GLU A 76 -2.37 -3.07 5.82
C GLU A 76 -1.73 -3.38 4.46
N GLN A 77 -2.54 -3.55 3.41
CA GLN A 77 -2.06 -3.71 2.04
C GLN A 77 -1.21 -2.52 1.59
N ARG A 78 -1.64 -1.28 1.87
CA ARG A 78 -0.87 -0.07 1.55
C ARG A 78 0.43 0.01 2.32
N ILE A 79 0.43 -0.33 3.61
CA ILE A 79 1.64 -0.40 4.43
C ILE A 79 2.64 -1.39 3.83
N GLN A 80 2.16 -2.56 3.38
CA GLN A 80 3.00 -3.57 2.76
C GLN A 80 3.62 -3.07 1.45
N ILE A 81 2.86 -2.40 0.59
CA ILE A 81 3.37 -1.78 -0.66
C ILE A 81 4.46 -0.76 -0.34
N VAL A 82 4.22 0.14 0.63
CA VAL A 82 5.19 1.16 1.02
C VAL A 82 6.46 0.52 1.59
N LYS A 83 6.32 -0.54 2.39
CA LYS A 83 7.46 -1.28 2.94
C LYS A 83 8.31 -1.91 1.84
N GLU A 84 7.68 -2.56 0.86
CA GLU A 84 8.36 -3.16 -0.28
C GLU A 84 9.09 -2.10 -1.13
N ALA A 85 8.42 -0.99 -1.45
CA ALA A 85 9.04 0.14 -2.14
C ALA A 85 10.25 0.70 -1.37
N GLY A 86 10.14 0.82 -0.04
CA GLY A 86 11.24 1.25 0.83
C GLY A 86 12.43 0.29 0.77
N THR A 87 12.19 -1.03 0.78
CA THR A 87 13.27 -2.02 0.64
C THR A 87 13.94 -1.96 -0.73
N HIS A 88 13.19 -1.67 -1.80
CA HIS A 88 13.73 -1.51 -3.14
C HIS A 88 14.63 -0.27 -3.23
N LEU A 89 14.12 0.89 -2.77
CA LEU A 89 14.86 2.15 -2.76
C LEU A 89 16.15 2.06 -1.93
N SER A 90 16.12 1.35 -0.80
CA SER A 90 17.33 1.12 0.01
C SER A 90 18.41 0.39 -0.79
N LYS A 91 18.06 -0.70 -1.49
CA LYS A 91 19.00 -1.47 -2.31
C LYS A 91 19.57 -0.63 -3.46
N GLU A 92 18.74 0.18 -4.08
CA GLU A 92 19.16 1.07 -5.15
C GLU A 92 20.11 2.16 -4.63
N GLY A 93 19.83 2.70 -3.45
CA GLY A 93 20.70 3.62 -2.72
C GLY A 93 22.07 3.01 -2.41
N ASP A 94 22.11 1.80 -1.86
CA ASP A 94 23.36 1.08 -1.59
C ASP A 94 24.16 0.83 -2.88
N GLY A 95 23.48 0.44 -3.95
CA GLY A 95 24.09 0.25 -5.27
C GLY A 95 24.66 1.54 -5.87
N LEU A 96 23.98 2.67 -5.66
CA LEU A 96 24.46 3.98 -6.09
C LEU A 96 25.69 4.42 -5.29
N GLN A 97 25.65 4.24 -3.97
CA GLN A 97 26.77 4.55 -3.07
C GLN A 97 28.02 3.78 -3.48
N LEU A 98 27.88 2.47 -3.75
CA LEU A 98 28.99 1.63 -4.21
C LEU A 98 29.60 2.13 -5.53
N ARG A 99 28.76 2.56 -6.49
CA ARG A 99 29.23 3.12 -7.76
C ARG A 99 29.97 4.45 -7.54
N HIS A 100 29.45 5.30 -6.67
CA HIS A 100 30.09 6.56 -6.31
C HIS A 100 31.46 6.35 -5.67
N ASP A 101 31.57 5.45 -4.68
CA ASP A 101 32.82 5.17 -3.99
C ASP A 101 33.88 4.59 -4.93
N LYS A 102 33.46 3.75 -5.88
CA LYS A 102 34.33 3.25 -6.95
C LYS A 102 34.86 4.37 -7.85
N GLN A 103 34.01 5.35 -8.21
CA GLN A 103 34.45 6.50 -9.01
C GLN A 103 35.44 7.37 -8.23
N LEU A 104 35.16 7.64 -6.95
CA LEU A 104 36.09 8.36 -6.08
C LEU A 104 37.44 7.66 -5.94
N PHE A 105 37.45 6.33 -5.83
CA PHE A 105 38.69 5.57 -5.80
C PHE A 105 39.51 5.76 -7.08
N ARG A 106 38.86 5.66 -8.25
CA ARG A 106 39.53 5.87 -9.55
C ARG A 106 40.06 7.29 -9.72
N LEU A 107 39.31 8.28 -9.26
CA LEU A 107 39.72 9.68 -9.35
C LEU A 107 40.97 9.94 -8.50
N ARG A 108 40.96 9.49 -7.23
CA ARG A 108 42.12 9.61 -6.34
C ARG A 108 43.35 8.89 -6.85
N PHE A 109 43.15 7.71 -7.45
CA PHE A 109 44.25 6.98 -8.09
C PHE A 109 44.86 7.78 -9.25
N LEU A 110 44.01 8.37 -10.11
CA LEU A 110 44.47 9.18 -11.24
C LEU A 110 45.19 10.43 -10.77
N GLU A 111 44.67 11.10 -9.75
CA GLU A 111 45.28 12.28 -9.12
C GLU A 111 46.70 11.98 -8.64
N GLN A 112 46.89 10.88 -7.89
CA GLN A 112 48.22 10.45 -7.44
C GLN A 112 49.16 10.14 -8.61
N ALA A 113 48.67 9.46 -9.65
CA ALA A 113 49.48 9.15 -10.83
C ALA A 113 49.91 10.42 -11.58
N LEU A 114 49.02 11.40 -11.69
CA LEU A 114 49.32 12.70 -12.31
C LEU A 114 50.31 13.51 -11.49
N GLU A 115 50.21 13.47 -10.17
CA GLU A 115 51.14 14.16 -9.27
C GLU A 115 52.55 13.57 -9.38
N LEU A 116 52.67 12.24 -9.37
CA LEU A 116 53.94 11.54 -9.61
C LEU A 116 54.52 11.84 -11.00
N PHE A 117 53.67 11.89 -12.03
CA PHE A 117 54.08 12.24 -13.38
C PHE A 117 54.60 13.67 -13.45
N ARG A 118 53.88 14.62 -12.85
CA ARG A 118 54.28 16.03 -12.76
C ARG A 118 55.64 16.17 -12.08
N ASP A 119 55.84 15.54 -10.94
CA ASP A 119 57.11 15.59 -10.20
C ASP A 119 58.28 14.98 -10.99
N ARG A 120 58.01 13.96 -11.80
CA ARG A 120 59.02 13.41 -12.70
C ARG A 120 59.36 14.38 -13.82
N VAL A 121 58.36 15.03 -14.44
CA VAL A 121 58.57 16.02 -15.50
C VAL A 121 59.38 17.21 -14.98
N ILE A 122 59.05 17.73 -13.79
CA ILE A 122 59.78 18.83 -13.16
C ILE A 122 61.26 18.46 -12.99
N ARG A 123 61.57 17.28 -12.43
CA ARG A 123 62.95 16.81 -12.25
C ARG A 123 63.75 16.64 -13.54
N VAL A 124 63.08 16.36 -14.66
CA VAL A 124 63.74 16.28 -15.97
C VAL A 124 64.03 17.66 -16.55
N LEU A 125 63.17 18.64 -16.27
CA LEU A 125 63.33 20.02 -16.76
C LEU A 125 64.30 20.85 -15.91
N GLU A 126 64.50 20.49 -14.65
CA GLU A 126 65.43 21.16 -13.73
C GLU A 126 66.87 20.59 -13.77
N ASN A 127 67.11 19.54 -14.56
CA ASN A 127 68.45 19.00 -14.89
C ASN A 127 68.93 19.53 -16.25
#